data_AF-A0A8C9LES3-F1
#
_entry.id   AF-A0A8C9LES3-F1
#
_cell.length_a   1.000
_cell.length_b   1.000
_cell.length_c   1.000
_cell.angle_alpha   90.00
_cell.angle_beta   90.00
_cell.angle_gamma   90.00
#
_symmetry.space_group_name_H-M   'P 1'
#
loop_
_entity.id
_entity.type
_entity.pdbx_description
1 polymer ?
#
loop_
_entity_poly.entity_id
_entity_poly.type
_entity_poly.pdbx_seq_one_letter_code
_entity_poly.pdbx_strand_id
1 'polypeptide(L)' 'MLASSPGKTPISLLQEYGTRIGRTPGYDLLKAEGQAHQPNFTFRVTVGDVSCT' A
#
# COMPACT_ATOMS: atom_id res chain seq x y z
N MET A 1 -14.09 -6.95 9.28
CA MET A 1 -13.02 -7.69 8.58
C MET A 1 -13.24 -7.54 7.10
N LEU A 2 -12.28 -7.04 6.32
CA LEU A 2 -12.35 -7.13 4.86
C LEU A 2 -12.40 -8.62 4.52
N ALA A 3 -13.42 -9.07 3.80
CA ALA A 3 -13.50 -10.45 3.36
C ALA A 3 -12.23 -10.75 2.56
N SER A 4 -11.46 -11.74 2.97
CA SER A 4 -10.28 -12.19 2.22
C SER A 4 -10.76 -12.71 0.88
N SER A 5 -10.71 -11.89 -0.16
CA SER A 5 -10.90 -12.35 -1.53
C SER A 5 -9.68 -13.19 -1.89
N PRO A 6 -9.82 -14.52 -2.06
CA PRO A 6 -8.68 -15.39 -2.33
C PRO A 6 -7.93 -14.87 -3.57
N GLY A 7 -6.60 -14.75 -3.45
CA GLY A 7 -5.74 -14.31 -4.55
C GLY A 7 -5.56 -12.79 -4.71
N LYS A 8 -6.21 -11.95 -3.88
CA LYS A 8 -5.92 -10.50 -3.86
C LYS A 8 -5.00 -10.12 -2.71
N THR A 9 -4.06 -9.23 -2.99
CA THR A 9 -3.21 -8.63 -1.96
C THR A 9 -3.97 -7.49 -1.27
N PRO A 10 -3.57 -7.07 -0.06
CA PRO A 10 -4.12 -5.87 0.56
C PRO A 10 -3.99 -4.62 -0.32
N ILE A 11 -2.93 -4.54 -1.11
CA ILE A 11 -2.68 -3.44 -2.07
C ILE A 11 -3.76 -3.41 -3.15
N SER A 12 -4.07 -4.55 -3.79
CA SER A 12 -5.08 -4.57 -4.85
C SER A 12 -6.49 -4.33 -4.30
N LEU A 13 -6.78 -4.82 -3.10
CA LEU A 13 -8.03 -4.51 -2.39
C LEU A 13 -8.17 -3.00 -2.10
N LEU A 14 -7.10 -2.38 -1.60
CA LEU A 14 -7.09 -0.96 -1.31
C LEU A 14 -7.20 -0.12 -2.59
N GLN A 15 -6.55 -0.56 -3.67
CA GLN A 15 -6.65 0.07 -4.99
C GLN A 15 -8.09 0.06 -5.50
N GLU A 16 -8.75 -1.10 -5.48
CA GLU A 16 -10.15 -1.23 -5.92
C GLU A 16 -11.09 -0.37 -5.08
N TYR A 17 -10.95 -0.42 -3.75
CA TYR A 17 -11.76 0.37 -2.85
C TYR A 17 -11.56 1.88 -3.06
N GLY A 18 -10.30 2.33 -3.04
CA GLY A 18 -9.94 3.73 -3.22
C GLY A 18 -10.42 4.29 -4.55
N THR A 19 -10.29 3.50 -5.63
CA THR A 19 -10.80 3.90 -6.96
C THR A 19 -12.31 4.08 -6.95
N ARG A 20 -13.07 3.17 -6.33
CA ARG A 20 -14.54 3.26 -6.23
C ARG A 20 -15.03 4.49 -5.47
N ILE A 21 -14.26 4.96 -4.49
CA ILE A 21 -14.63 6.14 -3.67
C ILE A 21 -13.95 7.44 -4.13
N GLY A 22 -13.24 7.42 -5.27
CA GLY A 22 -12.50 8.59 -5.78
C GLY A 22 -11.29 9.00 -4.94
N ARG A 23 -10.76 8.09 -4.11
CA ARG A 23 -9.56 8.28 -3.28
C ARG A 23 -8.52 7.22 -3.62
N THR A 24 -7.98 7.29 -4.83
CA THR A 24 -6.97 6.34 -5.30
C THR A 24 -5.75 6.36 -4.37
N PRO A 25 -5.27 5.20 -3.87
CA PRO A 25 -4.11 5.15 -3.00
C PRO A 25 -2.83 5.57 -3.74
N GLY A 26 -2.05 6.48 -3.16
CA GLY A 26 -0.69 6.78 -3.58
C GLY A 26 0.32 6.06 -2.70
N TYR A 27 1.44 5.62 -3.28
CA TYR A 27 2.50 4.90 -2.57
C TYR A 27 3.85 5.60 -2.79
N ASP A 28 4.51 5.96 -1.69
CA ASP A 28 5.85 6.55 -1.70
C ASP A 28 6.86 5.57 -1.10
N LEU A 29 8.00 5.39 -1.77
CA LEU A 29 9.15 4.72 -1.17
C LEU A 29 9.83 5.68 -0.19
N LEU A 30 9.76 5.37 1.10
CA LEU A 30 10.39 6.20 2.14
C LEU A 30 11.85 5.82 2.38
N LYS A 31 12.14 4.52 2.38
CA LYS A 31 13.48 3.99 2.65
C LYS A 31 13.78 2.80 1.77
N ALA A 32 15.02 2.75 1.28
CA ALA A 32 15.65 1.60 0.68
C ALA A 32 17.02 1.44 1.37
N GLU A 33 17.11 0.54 2.33
CA GLU A 33 18.29 0.37 3.20
C GLU A 33 18.63 -1.11 3.39
N GLY A 34 19.66 -1.43 4.19
CA GLY A 34 20.11 -2.80 4.41
C GLY A 34 21.22 -3.24 3.45
N GLN A 35 21.61 -4.51 3.57
CA GLN A 35 22.72 -5.08 2.78
C GLN A 35 22.24 -5.49 1.39
N ALA A 36 23.14 -5.51 0.40
CA ALA A 36 22.78 -5.81 -1.00
C ALA A 36 22.06 -7.16 -1.19
N HIS A 37 22.36 -8.16 -0.34
CA HIS A 37 21.71 -9.47 -0.38
C HIS A 37 20.45 -9.57 0.50
N GLN A 38 20.15 -8.54 1.30
CA GLN A 38 18.98 -8.46 2.16
C GLN A 38 18.54 -7.00 2.34
N PRO A 39 18.00 -6.36 1.29
CA PRO A 39 17.50 -5.01 1.38
C PRO A 39 16.18 -4.95 2.16
N ASN A 40 15.97 -3.84 2.85
CA ASN A 40 14.72 -3.48 3.51
C ASN A 40 14.12 -2.25 2.84
N PHE A 41 12.81 -2.30 2.61
CA PHE A 41 12.07 -1.20 2.00
C PHE A 41 10.92 -0.79 2.91
N THR A 42 10.72 0.52 3.06
CA THR A 42 9.59 1.09 3.80
C THR A 42 8.79 1.94 2.85
N PHE A 43 7.48 1.72 2.80
CA PHE A 43 6.57 2.46 1.95
C PHE A 43 5.54 3.21 2.80
N ARG A 44 5.14 4.38 2.35
CA ARG A 44 3.96 5.09 2.86
C ARG A 44 2.83 4.94 1.87
N VAL A 45 1.63 4.68 2.36
CA VAL A 45 0.39 4.76 1.58
C VAL A 45 -0.41 5.99 2.01
N THR A 46 -0.95 6.72 1.04
CA THR A 46 -1.85 7.87 1.27
C THR A 46 -3.17 7.63 0.55
N VAL A 47 -4.29 7.76 1.27
CA VAL A 47 -5.66 7.58 0.76
C VAL A 47 -6.49 8.79 1.18
N GLY A 48 -6.65 9.76 0.28
CA GLY A 48 -7.21 11.07 0.65
C GLY A 48 -6.34 11.73 1.71
N ASP A 49 -6.93 12.10 2.85
CA ASP A 49 -6.22 12.80 3.94
C ASP A 49 -5.55 11.85 4.95
N VAL A 50 -5.65 10.53 4.74
CA VAL A 50 -5.06 9.52 5.64
C VAL A 50 -3.75 9.03 5.05
N SER A 51 -2.68 9.02 5.86
CA SER A 51 -1.40 8.42 5.48
C SER A 51 -0.90 7.45 6.56
N CYS A 52 -0.33 6.32 6.12
CA CYS A 52 0.20 5.26 6.98
C CYS A 52 1.53 4.73 6.44
N THR A 53 2.42 4.28 7.32
CA THR A 53 3.73 3.66 7.01
C THR A 53 3.77 2.24 7.53
#